data_AF-A0A932TNX4-F1
#
_entry.id   AF-A0A932TNX4-F1
#
_cell.length_a   1.000
_cell.length_b   1.000
_cell.length_c   1.000
_cell.angle_alpha   90.00
_cell.angle_beta   90.00
_cell.angle_gamma   90.00
#
_symmetry.space_group_name_H-M   'P 1'
#
loop_
_entity.id
_entity.type
_entity.pdbx_description
1 polymer ?
#
loop_
_entity_poly.entity_id
_entity_poly.type
_entity_poly.pdbx_seq_one_letter_code
_entity_poly.pdbx_strand_id
1 'polypeptide(L)'
;MATPNAVEVMEEIITEEPMRNFNHDLIQVLSEKLDGVVRYQVYHEDSEGECDSCPRIWEQIKEDDLRHIEMIRNEIINHVKRGTFD
;
A
#
# COMPACT_ATOMS: atom_id res chain seq x y z
N MET A 1 -20.70 -19.52 38.22
CA MET A 1 -20.50 -18.77 36.97
C MET A 1 -19.21 -19.28 36.36
N ALA A 2 -19.28 -20.04 35.26
CA ALA A 2 -18.09 -20.50 34.57
C ALA A 2 -17.46 -19.30 33.86
N THR A 3 -16.17 -19.08 34.09
CA THR A 3 -15.39 -18.09 33.33
C THR A 3 -15.32 -18.56 31.88
N PRO A 4 -15.62 -17.69 30.89
CA PRO A 4 -15.45 -18.05 29.48
C PRO A 4 -14.02 -18.51 29.24
N ASN A 5 -13.85 -19.58 28.47
CA ASN A 5 -12.53 -20.07 28.10
C ASN A 5 -11.87 -19.03 27.18
N ALA A 6 -10.63 -18.65 27.46
CA ALA A 6 -9.89 -17.66 26.66
C ALA A 6 -9.83 -18.04 25.17
N VAL A 7 -9.92 -19.33 24.85
CA VAL A 7 -9.98 -19.85 23.47
C VAL A 7 -11.30 -19.49 22.79
N GLU A 8 -12.44 -19.58 23.47
CA GLU A 8 -13.75 -19.20 22.92
C GLU A 8 -13.84 -17.67 22.69
N VAL A 9 -13.24 -16.88 23.58
CA VAL A 9 -13.15 -15.42 23.44
C VAL A 9 -12.23 -15.02 22.28
N MET A 10 -11.14 -15.77 22.05
CA MET A 10 -10.24 -15.52 20.92
C MET A 10 -10.84 -15.91 19.57
N GLU A 11 -11.63 -16.99 19.52
CA GLU A 11 -12.32 -17.42 18.30
C GLU A 11 -13.44 -16.43 17.88
N GLU A 12 -14.14 -15.80 18.83
CA GLU A 12 -15.12 -14.74 18.53
C GLU A 12 -14.49 -13.46 17.93
N ILE A 13 -13.23 -13.14 18.27
CA ILE A 13 -12.55 -11.92 17.81
C ILE A 13 -12.14 -12.01 16.32
N ILE A 14 -12.07 -13.21 15.74
CA ILE A 14 -11.60 -13.42 14.36
C ILE A 14 -12.74 -13.96 13.49
N THR A 15 -13.80 -13.17 13.35
CA THR A 15 -14.91 -13.50 12.42
C THR A 15 -15.23 -12.40 11.41
N GLU A 16 -14.63 -11.22 11.54
CA GLU A 16 -14.78 -10.11 10.59
C GLU A 16 -13.42 -9.78 9.96
N GLU A 17 -13.36 -9.70 8.63
CA GLU A 17 -12.20 -9.11 7.95
C GLU A 17 -12.02 -7.69 8.50
N PRO A 18 -10.83 -7.30 8.99
CA PRO A 18 -10.62 -6.03 9.68
C PRO A 18 -10.89 -4.79 8.80
N MET A 19 -11.09 -5.01 7.50
CA MET A 19 -11.41 -4.04 6.48
C MET A 19 -11.94 -4.76 5.23
N ARG A 20 -12.83 -4.11 4.46
CA ARG A 20 -13.26 -4.66 3.17
C ARG A 20 -12.10 -4.75 2.17
N ASN A 21 -12.06 -5.83 1.39
CA ASN A 21 -11.00 -6.09 0.41
C ASN A 21 -10.67 -4.89 -0.50
N PHE A 22 -11.67 -4.17 -1.02
CA PHE A 22 -11.38 -3.03 -1.90
C PHE A 22 -10.70 -1.83 -1.18
N ASN A 23 -10.84 -1.69 0.14
CA ASN A 23 -10.11 -0.71 0.93
C ASN A 23 -8.70 -1.21 1.25
N HIS A 24 -8.61 -2.48 1.64
CA HIS A 24 -7.35 -3.15 1.93
C HIS A 24 -6.40 -3.11 0.72
N ASP A 25 -6.92 -3.45 -0.47
CA ASP A 25 -6.13 -3.50 -1.69
C ASP A 25 -5.57 -2.12 -2.07
N LEU A 26 -6.33 -1.05 -1.84
CA LEU A 26 -5.84 0.32 -2.05
C LEU A 26 -4.70 0.66 -1.08
N ILE A 27 -4.83 0.30 0.19
CA ILE A 27 -3.78 0.56 1.19
C ILE A 27 -2.52 -0.26 0.89
N GLN A 28 -2.71 -1.53 0.55
CA GLN A 28 -1.62 -2.44 0.21
C GLN A 28 -0.80 -1.91 -0.97
N VAL A 29 -1.47 -1.57 -2.08
CA VAL A 29 -0.80 -1.04 -3.27
C VAL A 29 -0.18 0.34 -3.00
N LEU A 30 -0.85 1.20 -2.21
CA LEU A 30 -0.27 2.48 -1.81
C LEU A 30 1.04 2.28 -1.04
N SER A 31 1.05 1.35 -0.09
CA SER A 31 2.23 1.01 0.71
C SER A 31 3.38 0.53 -0.18
N GLU A 32 3.12 -0.44 -1.06
CA GLU A 32 4.11 -0.97 -2.00
C GLU A 32 4.73 0.10 -2.90
N LYS A 33 3.92 1.04 -3.39
CA LYS A 33 4.39 2.13 -4.27
C LYS A 33 5.21 3.17 -3.52
N LEU A 34 4.78 3.55 -2.32
CA LEU A 34 5.54 4.47 -1.47
C LEU A 34 6.94 3.90 -1.18
N ASP A 35 6.97 2.61 -0.85
CA ASP A 35 8.20 1.84 -0.66
C ASP A 35 9.08 1.81 -1.92
N GLY A 36 8.47 1.58 -3.10
CA GLY A 36 9.15 1.57 -4.39
C GLY A 36 9.83 2.92 -4.71
N VAL A 37 9.10 4.03 -4.57
CA VAL A 37 9.59 5.39 -4.88
C VAL A 37 10.85 5.75 -4.10
N VAL A 38 10.96 5.30 -2.84
CA VAL A 38 12.16 5.51 -2.03
C VAL A 38 13.36 4.75 -2.59
N ARG A 39 13.16 3.53 -3.11
CA ARG A 39 14.23 2.67 -3.62
C ARG A 39 14.69 3.03 -5.02
N TYR A 40 13.81 3.52 -5.89
CA TYR A 40 14.18 3.83 -7.28
C TYR A 40 15.30 4.87 -7.39
N GLN A 41 15.43 5.77 -6.42
CA GLN A 41 16.56 6.70 -6.35
C GLN A 41 17.90 5.96 -6.20
N VAL A 42 17.94 4.95 -5.32
CA VAL A 42 19.13 4.11 -5.12
C VAL A 42 19.42 3.31 -6.40
N TYR A 43 18.40 2.75 -7.05
CA TYR A 43 18.59 1.99 -8.30
C TYR A 43 19.06 2.84 -9.46
N HIS A 44 18.60 4.10 -9.51
CA HIS A 44 19.09 5.09 -10.44
C HIS A 44 20.59 5.30 -10.24
N GLU A 45 21.00 5.69 -9.02
CA GLU A 45 22.40 5.95 -8.64
C GLU A 45 23.30 4.73 -8.89
N ASP A 46 22.85 3.53 -8.53
CA ASP A 46 23.59 2.28 -8.77
C ASP A 46 23.82 1.97 -10.25
N SER A 47 22.98 2.52 -11.14
CA SER A 47 23.07 2.30 -12.59
C SER A 47 23.82 3.40 -13.35
N GLU A 48 24.13 4.52 -12.70
CA GLU A 48 24.87 5.62 -13.30
C GLU A 48 26.30 5.17 -13.67
N GLY A 49 26.69 5.42 -14.93
CA GLY A 49 28.03 5.06 -15.43
C GLY A 49 28.18 3.58 -15.81
N GLU A 50 27.28 2.70 -15.37
CA GLU A 50 27.25 1.27 -15.73
C GLU A 50 26.29 0.98 -16.89
N CYS A 51 25.19 1.74 -17.02
CA CYS A 51 24.21 1.58 -18.08
C CYS A 51 23.53 2.91 -18.45
N ASP A 52 23.51 3.26 -19.74
CA ASP A 52 22.95 4.55 -20.21
C ASP A 52 21.41 4.63 -20.14
N SER A 53 20.71 3.49 -20.18
CA SER A 53 19.25 3.46 -20.25
C SER A 53 18.58 3.24 -18.90
N CYS A 54 19.23 2.54 -17.97
CA CYS A 54 18.67 2.22 -16.66
C CYS A 54 18.30 3.46 -15.82
N PRO A 55 19.14 4.51 -15.72
CA PRO A 55 18.78 5.72 -14.96
C PRO A 55 17.45 6.32 -15.44
N ARG A 56 17.27 6.44 -16.77
CA ARG A 56 16.04 6.96 -17.37
C ARG A 56 14.82 6.10 -17.09
N ILE A 57 14.99 4.78 -17.07
CA ILE A 57 13.90 3.85 -16.73
C ILE A 57 13.49 4.03 -15.27
N TRP A 58 14.44 4.13 -14.34
CA TRP A 58 14.13 4.32 -12.92
C TRP A 58 13.49 5.68 -12.64
N GLU A 59 13.94 6.73 -13.32
CA GLU A 59 13.30 8.05 -13.27
C GLU A 59 11.84 7.98 -13.77
N GLN A 60 11.60 7.36 -14.92
CA GLN A 60 10.24 7.21 -15.47
C GLN A 60 9.33 6.40 -14.54
N ILE A 61 9.80 5.27 -14.01
CA ILE A 61 9.02 4.44 -13.07
C ILE A 61 8.67 5.23 -11.81
N LYS A 62 9.62 6.02 -11.28
CA LYS A 62 9.38 6.88 -10.11
C LYS A 62 8.31 7.92 -10.37
N GLU A 63 8.36 8.60 -11.52
CA GLU A 63 7.34 9.57 -11.90
C GLU A 63 5.96 8.93 -12.07
N ASP A 64 5.90 7.75 -12.68
CA ASP A 64 4.66 7.00 -12.88
C ASP A 64 4.05 6.58 -11.53
N ASP A 65 4.85 6.04 -10.62
CA ASP A 65 4.39 5.63 -9.30
C ASP A 65 3.99 6.80 -8.41
N LEU A 66 4.64 7.96 -8.52
CA LEU A 66 4.17 9.18 -7.86
C LEU A 66 2.76 9.59 -8.31
N ARG A 67 2.46 9.47 -9.62
CA ARG A 67 1.10 9.71 -10.13
C ARG A 67 0.11 8.67 -9.62
N HIS A 68 0.49 7.39 -9.60
CA HIS A 68 -0.36 6.33 -9.05
C HIS A 68 -0.63 6.51 -7.55
N ILE A 69 0.37 6.94 -6.76
CA ILE A 69 0.22 7.26 -5.34
C ILE A 69 -0.85 8.34 -5.14
N GLU A 70 -0.82 9.40 -5.95
CA GLU A 70 -1.83 10.46 -5.87
C GLU A 70 -3.23 9.94 -6.22
N MET A 71 -3.36 9.14 -7.28
CA MET A 71 -4.62 8.52 -7.68
C MET A 71 -5.21 7.66 -6.55
N ILE A 72 -4.40 6.77 -5.96
CA ILE A 72 -4.83 5.86 -4.89
C ILE A 72 -5.19 6.63 -3.63
N ARG A 73 -4.35 7.61 -3.23
CA ARG A 73 -4.62 8.49 -2.09
C ARG A 73 -5.97 9.20 -2.24
N ASN A 74 -6.25 9.72 -3.43
CA ASN A 74 -7.49 10.44 -3.70
C ASN A 74 -8.70 9.50 -3.62
N GLU A 75 -8.59 8.25 -4.07
CA GLU A 75 -9.70 7.29 -3.95
C GLU A 75 -9.92 6.83 -2.51
N ILE A 76 -8.86 6.62 -1.72
CA ILE A 76 -9.00 6.38 -0.28
C ILE A 76 -9.74 7.53 0.41
N ILE A 77 -9.38 8.79 0.09
CA ILE A 77 -10.09 9.97 0.59
C ILE A 77 -11.56 9.95 0.16
N ASN A 78 -11.88 9.50 -1.05
CA ASN A 78 -13.26 9.37 -1.52
C ASN A 78 -14.03 8.30 -0.72
N HIS A 79 -13.43 7.15 -0.41
CA HIS A 79 -14.05 6.12 0.43
C HIS A 79 -14.36 6.65 1.82
N VAL A 80 -13.42 7.39 2.43
CA VAL A 80 -13.65 8.05 3.73
C VAL A 80 -14.81 9.03 3.67
N LYS A 81 -14.84 9.90 2.64
CA LYS A 81 -15.92 10.89 2.45
C LYS A 81 -17.29 10.25 2.22
N ARG A 82 -17.32 9.07 1.59
CA ARG A 82 -18.56 8.31 1.31
C ARG A 82 -18.99 7.40 2.47
N GLY A 83 -18.18 7.29 3.52
CA GLY A 83 -18.44 6.37 4.63
C GLY A 83 -18.32 4.90 4.24
N THR A 84 -17.51 4.59 3.22
CA THR A 84 -17.25 3.22 2.73
C THR A 84 -15.81 2.78 3.03
N PHE A 85 -15.12 3.48 3.92
CA PHE A 85 -13.81 3.09 4.43
C PHE A 85 -13.99 2.38 5.76
N ASP A 86 -14.27 1.09 5.66
CA ASP A 86 -14.60 0.16 6.73
C ASP A 86 -13.93 -1.20 6.51
#